data_AF-J9BP53-F1
#
_entry.id   AF-J9BP53-F1
#
_cell.length_a   1.000
_cell.length_b   1.000
_cell.length_c   1.000
_cell.angle_alpha   90.00
_cell.angle_beta   90.00
_cell.angle_gamma   90.00
#
_symmetry.space_group_name_H-M   'P 1'
#
loop_
_entity.id
_entity.type
_entity.pdbx_description
1 polymer ?
#
loop_
_entity_poly.entity_id
_entity_poly.type
_entity_poly.pdbx_seq_one_letter_code
_entity_poly.pdbx_strand_id
1 'polypeptide(L)'
;MQPIIPPVDKALLKQELTPERRLRATNKAGNEIYIITYQQAPNVMREIGRLREIAFRAAGGGTGMELDWDEFDTCEHPYYQLIVWDPEEELILGGYRFLPGKEIEYDETGQPCLATGHMFHFSEKFLDTYMADTVELGRSFVTLEYQSTRAMSKGIFALDNLWDGLGALTVIIPNLKYFFGKMTMYPSFNRQARDMILYFLKKHFGDTEKLVTPIIPLHIETPEEELRQL
;
A
#
# COMPACT_ATOMS: atom_id res chain seq x y z
N MET A 1 -14.88 -13.17 -13.57
CA MET A 1 -14.57 -12.45 -12.33
C MET A 1 -15.41 -13.07 -11.22
N GLN A 2 -14.79 -13.47 -10.12
CA GLN A 2 -15.50 -14.08 -8.99
C GLN A 2 -16.33 -13.02 -8.24
N PRO A 3 -17.50 -13.39 -7.68
CA PRO A 3 -18.20 -12.54 -6.73
C PRO A 3 -17.28 -12.17 -5.56
N ILE A 4 -17.27 -10.91 -5.15
CA ILE A 4 -16.59 -10.48 -3.92
C ILE A 4 -17.35 -11.04 -2.72
N ILE A 5 -16.65 -11.45 -1.67
CA ILE A 5 -17.28 -11.97 -0.45
C ILE A 5 -18.29 -10.97 0.13
N PRO A 6 -19.33 -11.43 0.85
CA PRO A 6 -20.16 -10.51 1.63
C PRO A 6 -19.32 -9.80 2.72
N PRO A 7 -19.77 -8.63 3.21
CA PRO A 7 -19.12 -7.95 4.34
C PRO A 7 -18.96 -8.88 5.54
N VAL A 8 -17.80 -8.80 6.20
CA VAL A 8 -17.55 -9.52 7.44
C VAL A 8 -18.40 -8.91 8.57
N ASP A 9 -18.88 -9.75 9.49
CA ASP A 9 -19.69 -9.29 10.62
C ASP A 9 -18.89 -8.29 11.49
N LYS A 10 -19.46 -7.10 11.70
CA LYS A 10 -18.88 -6.03 12.51
C LYS A 10 -18.51 -6.47 13.93
N ALA A 11 -19.25 -7.40 14.51
CA ALA A 11 -18.94 -7.95 15.83
C ALA A 11 -17.61 -8.70 15.83
N LEU A 12 -17.30 -9.45 14.77
CA LEU A 12 -16.02 -10.14 14.61
C LEU A 12 -14.88 -9.15 14.40
N LEU A 13 -15.10 -8.12 13.58
CA LEU A 13 -14.10 -7.06 13.37
C LEU A 13 -13.72 -6.38 14.68
N LYS A 14 -14.71 -5.97 15.48
CA LYS A 14 -14.47 -5.32 16.78
C LYS A 14 -13.78 -6.21 17.80
N GLN A 15 -14.05 -7.52 17.78
CA GLN A 15 -13.35 -8.47 18.65
C GLN A 15 -11.86 -8.57 18.33
N GLU A 16 -11.48 -8.34 17.07
CA GLU A 16 -10.08 -8.37 16.63
C GLU A 16 -9.39 -6.99 16.71
N LEU A 17 -10.14 -5.88 16.68
CA LEU A 17 -9.60 -4.52 16.84
C LEU A 17 -9.46 -4.10 18.31
N THR A 18 -8.59 -4.80 19.03
CA THR A 18 -8.39 -4.60 20.48
C THR A 18 -7.49 -3.39 20.81
N PRO A 19 -7.57 -2.83 22.03
CA PRO A 19 -6.75 -1.68 22.43
C PRO A 19 -5.24 -1.89 22.27
N GLU A 20 -4.75 -3.12 22.43
CA GLU A 20 -3.31 -3.45 22.32
C GLU A 20 -2.80 -3.34 20.88
N ARG A 21 -3.68 -3.47 19.89
CA ARG A 21 -3.38 -3.34 18.45
C ARG A 21 -3.60 -1.92 17.93
N ARG A 22 -4.20 -1.06 18.74
CA ARG A 22 -4.45 0.34 18.40
C ARG A 22 -3.13 1.11 18.48
N LEU A 23 -2.72 1.67 17.35
CA LEU A 23 -1.53 2.51 17.26
C LEU A 23 -1.79 3.89 17.87
N ARG A 24 -2.84 4.58 17.39
CA ARG A 24 -3.19 5.93 17.83
C ARG A 24 -4.60 6.32 17.40
N ALA A 25 -5.11 7.41 17.97
CA ALA A 25 -6.24 8.15 17.38
C ALA A 25 -5.73 9.09 16.27
N THR A 26 -6.57 9.35 15.28
CA THR A 26 -6.29 10.31 14.21
C THR A 26 -6.45 11.75 14.69
N ASN A 27 -5.85 12.69 13.97
CA ASN A 27 -5.94 14.13 14.29
C ASN A 27 -7.30 14.75 13.91
N LYS A 28 -8.07 14.09 13.04
CA LYS A 28 -9.33 14.57 12.48
C LYS A 28 -10.38 13.46 12.45
N ALA A 29 -11.64 13.83 12.61
CA ALA A 29 -12.82 12.96 12.50
C ALA A 29 -12.99 11.86 13.57
N GLY A 30 -12.10 11.77 14.56
CA GLY A 30 -12.25 10.83 15.69
C GLY A 30 -12.05 9.36 15.31
N ASN A 31 -11.36 9.12 14.17
CA ASN A 31 -11.03 7.77 13.73
C ASN A 31 -9.83 7.22 14.50
N GLU A 32 -9.62 5.92 14.36
CA GLU A 32 -8.55 5.18 15.03
C GLU A 32 -7.66 4.49 14.01
N ILE A 33 -6.38 4.35 14.35
CA ILE A 33 -5.40 3.65 13.53
C ILE A 33 -4.99 2.37 14.24
N TYR A 34 -5.08 1.27 13.52
CA TYR A 34 -4.69 -0.05 13.99
C TYR A 34 -3.57 -0.62 13.12
N ILE A 35 -2.69 -1.40 13.74
CA ILE A 35 -1.75 -2.27 13.04
C ILE A 35 -2.09 -3.72 13.39
N ILE A 36 -2.30 -4.55 12.38
CA ILE A 36 -2.58 -5.97 12.54
C ILE A 36 -1.78 -6.82 11.56
N THR A 37 -1.64 -8.11 11.86
CA THR A 37 -1.28 -9.15 10.88
C THR A 37 -2.45 -10.11 10.68
N TYR A 38 -2.39 -10.94 9.63
CA TYR A 38 -3.39 -11.99 9.41
C TYR A 38 -3.57 -12.93 10.61
N GLN A 39 -2.47 -13.33 11.26
CA GLN A 39 -2.52 -14.23 12.42
C GLN A 39 -3.22 -13.60 13.62
N GLN A 40 -3.11 -12.28 13.78
CA GLN A 40 -3.70 -11.55 14.90
C GLN A 40 -5.18 -11.24 14.69
N ALA A 41 -5.58 -11.00 13.44
CA ALA A 41 -6.91 -10.51 13.08
C ALA A 41 -7.38 -11.06 11.71
N PRO A 42 -7.68 -12.36 11.60
CA PRO A 42 -8.03 -12.99 10.33
C PRO A 42 -9.35 -12.47 9.73
N ASN A 43 -10.34 -12.10 10.56
CA ASN A 43 -11.60 -11.54 10.06
C ASN A 43 -11.42 -10.11 9.55
N VAL A 44 -10.62 -9.29 10.24
CA VAL A 44 -10.22 -7.96 9.77
C VAL A 44 -9.43 -8.06 8.48
N MET A 45 -8.49 -9.01 8.37
CA MET A 45 -7.73 -9.21 7.13
C MET A 45 -8.63 -9.62 5.96
N ARG A 46 -9.64 -10.47 6.18
CA ARG A 46 -10.65 -10.79 5.15
C ARG A 46 -11.42 -9.55 4.71
N GLU A 47 -11.80 -8.69 5.64
CA GLU A 47 -12.48 -7.43 5.31
C GLU A 47 -11.56 -6.46 4.54
N ILE A 48 -10.28 -6.37 4.91
CA ILE A 48 -9.26 -5.62 4.15
C ILE A 48 -9.18 -6.13 2.72
N GLY A 49 -9.08 -7.44 2.51
CA GLY A 49 -9.02 -8.03 1.18
C GLY A 49 -10.28 -7.77 0.36
N ARG A 50 -11.45 -7.79 1.00
CA ARG A 50 -12.74 -7.45 0.37
C ARG A 50 -12.75 -6.01 -0.13
N LEU A 51 -12.35 -5.08 0.74
CA LEU A 51 -12.35 -3.64 0.46
C LEU A 51 -11.30 -3.24 -0.59
N ARG A 52 -10.12 -3.87 -0.54
CA ARG A 52 -9.09 -3.73 -1.58
C ARG A 52 -9.61 -4.17 -2.94
N GLU A 53 -10.21 -5.35 -3.03
CA GLU A 53 -10.73 -5.86 -4.30
C GLU A 53 -11.82 -4.94 -4.86
N ILE A 54 -12.71 -4.41 -4.01
CA ILE A 54 -13.73 -3.42 -4.40
C ILE A 54 -13.05 -2.17 -4.98
N ALA A 55 -12.12 -1.57 -4.25
CA ALA A 55 -11.45 -0.33 -4.65
C ALA A 55 -10.63 -0.53 -5.93
N PHE A 56 -9.87 -1.61 -6.02
CA PHE A 56 -9.00 -1.88 -7.16
C PHE A 56 -9.80 -2.29 -8.40
N ARG A 57 -10.88 -3.08 -8.29
CA ARG A 57 -11.76 -3.37 -9.44
C ARG A 57 -12.35 -2.11 -10.04
N ALA A 58 -12.82 -1.17 -9.21
CA ALA A 58 -13.37 0.09 -9.68
C ALA A 58 -12.34 0.94 -10.45
N ALA A 59 -11.06 0.85 -10.08
CA ALA A 59 -9.96 1.52 -10.77
C ALA A 59 -9.41 0.74 -11.98
N GLY A 60 -9.91 -0.48 -12.24
CA GLY A 60 -9.43 -1.36 -13.33
C GLY A 60 -8.20 -2.21 -12.99
N GLY A 61 -7.89 -2.38 -11.70
CA GLY A 61 -6.71 -3.05 -11.18
C GLY A 61 -6.93 -4.23 -10.23
N GLY A 62 -8.19 -4.64 -10.01
CA GLY A 62 -8.51 -5.76 -9.10
C GLY A 62 -7.99 -7.11 -9.60
N THR A 63 -7.83 -8.06 -8.68
CA THR A 63 -7.37 -9.43 -8.98
C THR A 63 -8.39 -10.23 -9.79
N GLY A 64 -9.67 -9.85 -9.67
CA GLY A 64 -10.80 -10.58 -10.20
C GLY A 64 -11.24 -11.76 -9.34
N MET A 65 -10.66 -11.91 -8.14
CA MET A 65 -10.93 -12.94 -7.13
C MET A 65 -11.88 -12.42 -6.06
N GLU A 66 -12.41 -13.29 -5.20
CA GLU A 66 -13.34 -12.87 -4.15
C GLU A 66 -12.74 -11.89 -3.10
N LEU A 67 -11.41 -11.88 -2.98
CA LEU A 67 -10.59 -11.09 -2.06
C LEU A 67 -9.28 -10.67 -2.73
N ASP A 68 -8.79 -9.45 -2.46
CA ASP A 68 -7.45 -8.98 -2.81
C ASP A 68 -6.52 -9.15 -1.62
N TRP A 69 -5.87 -10.31 -1.58
CA TRP A 69 -4.74 -10.63 -0.74
C TRP A 69 -3.82 -11.59 -1.51
N ASP A 70 -2.56 -11.67 -1.13
CA ASP A 70 -1.59 -12.57 -1.75
C ASP A 70 -0.81 -13.36 -0.68
N GLU A 71 0.15 -14.17 -1.12
CA GLU A 71 0.97 -15.00 -0.23
C GLU A 71 1.67 -14.18 0.87
N PHE A 72 1.96 -12.90 0.63
CA PHE A 72 2.62 -12.01 1.59
C PHE A 72 1.68 -11.49 2.68
N ASP A 73 0.36 -11.66 2.52
CA ASP A 73 -0.60 -11.30 3.57
C ASP A 73 -0.85 -12.45 4.55
N THR A 74 -0.61 -13.70 4.17
CA THR A 74 -0.98 -14.90 4.96
C THR A 74 0.17 -15.85 5.27
N CYS A 75 1.40 -15.55 4.84
CA CYS A 75 2.59 -16.33 5.17
C CYS A 75 2.94 -16.25 6.68
N GLU A 76 3.97 -16.98 7.11
CA GLU A 76 4.43 -17.02 8.50
C GLU A 76 4.87 -15.63 9.02
N HIS A 77 5.55 -14.87 8.16
CA HIS A 77 5.99 -13.50 8.40
C HIS A 77 5.29 -12.54 7.43
N PRO A 78 3.98 -12.27 7.61
CA PRO A 78 3.23 -11.48 6.65
C PRO A 78 3.50 -10.00 6.86
N TYR A 79 3.11 -9.23 5.84
CA TYR A 79 3.11 -7.79 5.97
C TYR A 79 2.09 -7.35 7.02
N TYR A 80 2.48 -6.32 7.75
CA TYR A 80 1.59 -5.60 8.64
C TYR A 80 0.57 -4.81 7.82
N GLN A 81 -0.62 -4.69 8.38
CA GLN A 81 -1.72 -3.94 7.80
C GLN A 81 -2.00 -2.75 8.71
N LEU A 82 -1.75 -1.55 8.21
CA LEU A 82 -2.16 -0.31 8.85
C LEU A 82 -3.53 0.07 8.30
N ILE A 83 -4.53 0.21 9.17
CA ILE A 83 -5.89 0.58 8.76
C ILE A 83 -6.41 1.77 9.55
N VAL A 84 -7.30 2.53 8.92
CA VAL A 84 -8.10 3.57 9.56
C VAL A 84 -9.50 3.00 9.83
N TRP A 85 -9.89 2.99 11.10
CA TRP A 85 -11.17 2.50 11.61
C TRP A 85 -12.04 3.69 12.05
N ASP A 86 -13.29 3.73 11.59
CA ASP A 86 -14.31 4.64 12.12
C ASP A 86 -15.10 3.90 13.22
N PRO A 87 -14.93 4.25 14.50
CA PRO A 87 -15.62 3.58 15.60
C PRO A 87 -17.11 3.92 15.69
N GLU A 88 -17.58 5.00 15.05
CA GLU A 88 -19.00 5.38 15.04
C GLU A 88 -19.77 4.54 14.02
N GLU A 89 -19.23 4.42 12.80
CA GLU A 89 -19.84 3.63 11.73
C GLU A 89 -19.47 2.14 11.80
N GLU A 90 -18.44 1.82 12.59
CA GLU A 90 -17.84 0.48 12.70
C GLU A 90 -17.38 -0.04 11.33
N LEU A 91 -16.57 0.77 10.62
CA LEU A 91 -16.09 0.48 9.28
C LEU A 91 -14.60 0.83 9.10
N ILE A 92 -13.94 0.10 8.18
CA ILE A 92 -12.59 0.43 7.71
C ILE A 92 -12.71 1.46 6.59
N LEU A 93 -11.99 2.57 6.70
CA LEU A 93 -12.00 3.67 5.73
C LEU A 93 -10.92 3.51 4.65
N GLY A 94 -9.84 2.82 4.98
CA GLY A 94 -8.69 2.63 4.10
C GLY A 94 -7.53 2.01 4.86
N GLY A 95 -6.44 1.76 4.13
CA GLY A 95 -5.26 1.17 4.73
C GLY A 95 -4.05 1.14 3.81
N TYR A 96 -2.93 0.74 4.42
CA TYR A 96 -1.65 0.41 3.79
C TYR A 96 -1.19 -0.97 4.25
N ARG A 97 -0.54 -1.69 3.36
CA ARG A 97 0.29 -2.84 3.70
C ARG A 97 1.73 -2.36 3.88
N PHE A 98 2.47 -2.85 4.87
CA PHE A 98 3.88 -2.51 5.04
C PHE A 98 4.73 -3.62 5.63
N LEU A 99 6.03 -3.60 5.31
CA LEU A 99 7.04 -4.50 5.89
C LEU A 99 8.32 -3.69 6.21
N PRO A 100 8.78 -3.68 7.47
CA PRO A 100 10.06 -3.06 7.84
C PRO A 100 11.24 -3.81 7.25
N GLY A 101 12.20 -3.08 6.69
CA GLY A 101 13.34 -3.67 5.99
C GLY A 101 14.26 -4.53 6.85
N LYS A 102 14.24 -4.33 8.17
CA LYS A 102 14.94 -5.18 9.15
C LYS A 102 14.30 -6.55 9.37
N GLU A 103 13.04 -6.70 8.97
CA GLU A 103 12.26 -7.94 9.12
C GLU A 103 12.20 -8.73 7.80
N ILE A 104 12.86 -8.24 6.75
CA ILE A 104 12.87 -8.88 5.44
C ILE A 104 13.73 -10.14 5.46
N GLU A 105 13.15 -11.21 4.94
CA GLU A 105 13.85 -12.44 4.61
C GLU A 105 14.47 -12.37 3.21
N TYR A 106 15.53 -13.13 2.99
CA TYR A 106 16.25 -13.17 1.72
C TYR A 106 16.21 -14.58 1.14
N ASP A 107 16.07 -14.68 -0.18
CA ASP A 107 16.14 -15.95 -0.89
C ASP A 107 17.59 -16.47 -1.04
N GLU A 108 17.73 -17.65 -1.63
CA GLU A 108 19.05 -18.28 -1.89
C GLU A 108 19.96 -17.45 -2.81
N THR A 109 19.39 -16.51 -3.58
CA THR A 109 20.12 -15.61 -4.48
C THR A 109 20.55 -14.31 -3.80
N GLY A 110 20.17 -14.12 -2.53
CA GLY A 110 20.41 -12.90 -1.77
C GLY A 110 19.47 -11.74 -2.14
N GLN A 111 18.39 -12.00 -2.89
CA GLN A 111 17.36 -10.99 -3.16
C GLN A 111 16.31 -10.99 -2.04
N PRO A 112 15.74 -9.83 -1.71
CA PRO A 112 14.77 -9.71 -0.64
C PRO A 112 13.41 -10.31 -1.06
N CYS A 113 12.82 -11.12 -0.19
CA CYS A 113 11.51 -11.74 -0.36
C CYS A 113 10.38 -10.72 -0.16
N LEU A 114 10.20 -9.84 -1.15
CA LEU A 114 9.20 -8.77 -1.13
C LEU A 114 8.10 -8.97 -2.17
N ALA A 115 6.95 -8.35 -1.89
CA ALA A 115 5.87 -8.20 -2.86
C ALA A 115 6.32 -7.47 -4.15
N THR A 116 7.37 -6.66 -4.08
CA THR A 116 8.01 -6.03 -5.24
C THR A 116 9.23 -6.79 -5.79
N GLY A 117 9.69 -7.85 -5.11
CA GLY A 117 10.87 -8.63 -5.47
C GLY A 117 10.81 -9.27 -6.86
N HIS A 118 9.62 -9.65 -7.31
CA HIS A 118 9.42 -10.19 -8.66
C HIS A 118 9.33 -9.12 -9.77
N MET A 119 9.31 -7.83 -9.41
CA MET A 119 9.21 -6.72 -10.35
C MET A 119 10.53 -5.95 -10.50
N PHE A 120 11.36 -5.96 -9.46
CA PHE A 120 12.57 -5.15 -9.39
C PHE A 120 13.77 -5.96 -8.93
N HIS A 121 14.94 -5.59 -9.44
CA HIS A 121 16.23 -5.99 -8.92
C HIS A 121 16.75 -4.91 -7.95
N PHE A 122 17.21 -5.35 -6.79
CA PHE A 122 17.79 -4.50 -5.75
C PHE A 122 19.31 -4.63 -5.77
N SER A 123 20.03 -3.52 -5.89
CA SER A 123 21.49 -3.54 -5.88
C SER A 123 22.05 -3.78 -4.48
N GLU A 124 23.27 -4.34 -4.38
CA GLU A 124 23.98 -4.53 -3.11
C GLU A 124 24.03 -3.25 -2.29
N LYS A 125 24.28 -2.10 -2.94
CA LYS A 125 24.28 -0.80 -2.28
C LYS A 125 22.93 -0.48 -1.62
N PHE A 126 21.81 -0.76 -2.29
CA PHE A 126 20.48 -0.57 -1.70
C PHE A 126 20.29 -1.47 -0.48
N LEU A 127 20.61 -2.75 -0.62
CA LEU A 127 20.48 -3.76 0.44
C LEU A 127 21.31 -3.40 1.68
N ASP A 128 22.59 -3.10 1.49
CA ASP A 128 23.53 -2.87 2.60
C ASP A 128 23.36 -1.51 3.27
N THR A 129 23.00 -0.47 2.50
CA THR A 129 23.01 0.91 3.00
C THR A 129 21.62 1.44 3.38
N TYR A 130 20.57 0.99 2.70
CA TYR A 130 19.24 1.62 2.81
C TYR A 130 18.19 0.67 3.37
N MET A 131 18.26 -0.64 3.09
CA MET A 131 17.18 -1.57 3.40
C MET A 131 16.79 -1.56 4.88
N ALA A 132 17.77 -1.64 5.79
CA ALA A 132 17.51 -1.65 7.23
C ALA A 132 16.79 -0.38 7.75
N ASP A 133 16.92 0.75 7.04
CA ASP A 133 16.28 2.03 7.40
C ASP A 133 15.04 2.32 6.52
N THR A 134 14.57 1.33 5.75
CA THR A 134 13.46 1.45 4.80
C THR A 134 12.26 0.62 5.24
N VAL A 135 11.05 1.09 4.95
CA VAL A 135 9.81 0.30 5.01
C VAL A 135 9.23 0.20 3.61
N GLU A 136 8.94 -1.01 3.16
CA GLU A 136 8.15 -1.19 1.94
C GLU A 136 6.68 -0.93 2.23
N LEU A 137 6.02 -0.17 1.35
CA LEU A 137 4.60 0.13 1.35
C LEU A 137 3.94 -0.48 0.11
N GLY A 138 2.72 -0.99 0.29
CA GLY A 138 1.93 -1.54 -0.80
C GLY A 138 0.44 -1.52 -0.52
N ARG A 139 -0.33 -1.92 -1.54
CA ARG A 139 -1.79 -2.14 -1.47
C ARG A 139 -2.55 -1.00 -0.76
N SER A 140 -2.15 0.24 -1.02
CA SER A 140 -2.83 1.39 -0.45
C SER A 140 -4.22 1.55 -1.05
N PHE A 141 -5.22 1.76 -0.21
CA PHE A 141 -6.59 1.95 -0.65
C PHE A 141 -7.35 2.86 0.30
N VAL A 142 -8.34 3.53 -0.26
CA VAL A 142 -9.45 4.17 0.45
C VAL A 142 -10.72 3.51 -0.07
N THR A 143 -11.69 3.23 0.78
CA THR A 143 -12.95 2.62 0.37
C THR A 143 -13.73 3.55 -0.57
N LEU A 144 -14.46 2.99 -1.54
CA LEU A 144 -15.05 3.76 -2.64
C LEU A 144 -15.98 4.87 -2.17
N GLU A 145 -16.73 4.58 -1.11
CA GLU A 145 -17.65 5.50 -0.46
C GLU A 145 -16.94 6.76 0.05
N TYR A 146 -15.64 6.67 0.34
CA TYR A 146 -14.85 7.75 0.91
C TYR A 146 -13.81 8.32 -0.08
N GLN A 147 -13.76 7.82 -1.33
CA GLN A 147 -12.90 8.38 -2.39
C GLN A 147 -13.47 9.66 -3.02
N SER A 148 -14.78 9.93 -2.87
CA SER A 148 -15.41 11.14 -3.40
C SER A 148 -15.68 12.16 -2.30
N THR A 149 -15.35 13.42 -2.52
CA THR A 149 -15.64 14.53 -1.59
C THR A 149 -17.13 14.77 -1.33
N ARG A 150 -18.02 14.07 -2.06
CA ARG A 150 -19.48 14.21 -1.99
C ARG A 150 -20.14 13.21 -1.03
N ALA A 151 -19.47 12.11 -0.71
CA ALA A 151 -20.01 11.07 0.15
C ALA A 151 -19.35 11.19 1.54
N MET A 152 -20.06 11.90 2.43
CA MET A 152 -19.78 12.05 3.86
C MET A 152 -18.59 12.95 4.25
N SER A 153 -18.85 13.86 5.18
CA SER A 153 -17.89 14.85 5.70
C SER A 153 -16.64 14.23 6.33
N LYS A 154 -16.68 12.95 6.75
CA LYS A 154 -15.53 12.23 7.30
C LYS A 154 -14.58 11.66 6.23
N GLY A 155 -15.06 11.39 5.00
CA GLY A 155 -14.22 10.81 3.93
C GLY A 155 -13.15 11.72 3.41
N ILE A 156 -13.34 13.03 3.55
CA ILE A 156 -12.32 14.03 3.22
C ILE A 156 -11.03 13.83 4.02
N PHE A 157 -11.10 13.22 5.21
CA PHE A 157 -9.95 13.03 6.09
C PHE A 157 -9.37 11.62 6.02
N ALA A 158 -9.91 10.70 5.22
CA ALA A 158 -9.40 9.32 5.15
C ALA A 158 -7.92 9.29 4.74
N LEU A 159 -7.54 10.11 3.75
CA LEU A 159 -6.13 10.22 3.32
C LEU A 159 -5.26 10.88 4.40
N ASP A 160 -5.73 11.95 5.04
CA ASP A 160 -5.02 12.60 6.15
C ASP A 160 -4.80 11.64 7.33
N ASN A 161 -5.79 10.79 7.62
CA ASN A 161 -5.73 9.77 8.66
C ASN A 161 -4.76 8.63 8.30
N LEU A 162 -4.61 8.29 7.02
CA LEU A 162 -3.56 7.35 6.59
C LEU A 162 -2.17 7.97 6.79
N TRP A 163 -1.99 9.26 6.49
CA TRP A 163 -0.76 9.98 6.77
C TRP A 163 -0.44 10.07 8.26
N ASP A 164 -1.45 10.24 9.11
CA ASP A 164 -1.31 10.14 10.57
C ASP A 164 -0.70 8.80 11.01
N GLY A 165 -1.04 7.72 10.30
CA GLY A 165 -0.54 6.38 10.54
C GLY A 165 0.88 6.19 10.02
N LEU A 166 1.16 6.58 8.77
CA LEU A 166 2.50 6.51 8.19
C LEU A 166 3.50 7.36 8.98
N GLY A 167 3.11 8.54 9.46
CA GLY A 167 3.93 9.36 10.35
C GLY A 167 4.16 8.71 11.71
N ALA A 168 3.20 7.95 12.24
CA ALA A 168 3.41 7.21 13.48
C ALA A 168 4.40 6.04 13.31
N LEU A 169 4.46 5.43 12.12
CA LEU A 169 5.46 4.38 11.83
C LEU A 169 6.90 4.88 12.02
N THR A 170 7.20 6.15 11.72
CA THR A 170 8.55 6.71 11.92
C THR A 170 8.94 6.86 13.39
N VAL A 171 7.96 6.76 14.30
CA VAL A 171 8.19 6.81 15.75
C VAL A 171 8.36 5.40 16.31
N ILE A 172 7.56 4.44 15.84
CA ILE A 172 7.55 3.08 16.39
C ILE A 172 8.52 2.12 15.70
N ILE A 173 8.98 2.43 14.49
CA ILE A 173 10.01 1.66 13.76
C ILE A 173 11.37 2.36 13.94
N PRO A 174 12.29 1.80 14.74
CA PRO A 174 13.56 2.47 15.03
C PRO A 174 14.43 2.68 13.79
N ASN A 175 14.93 3.91 13.64
CA ASN A 175 15.79 4.37 12.53
C ASN A 175 15.11 4.39 11.14
N LEU A 176 13.78 4.34 11.07
CA LEU A 176 13.08 4.50 9.81
C LEU A 176 13.40 5.86 9.16
N LYS A 177 13.97 5.83 7.96
CA LYS A 177 14.31 7.03 7.16
C LYS A 177 13.56 7.08 5.83
N TYR A 178 13.23 5.92 5.26
CA TYR A 178 12.69 5.83 3.91
C TYR A 178 11.42 4.99 3.86
N PHE A 179 10.48 5.44 3.04
CA PHE A 179 9.42 4.59 2.53
C PHE A 179 9.73 4.26 1.07
N PHE A 180 9.55 2.99 0.72
CA PHE A 180 9.73 2.48 -0.63
C PHE A 180 8.45 1.76 -1.07
N GLY A 181 8.15 1.76 -2.37
CA GLY A 181 7.01 1.01 -2.90
C GLY A 181 6.78 1.33 -4.36
N LYS A 182 5.91 0.53 -5.00
CA LYS A 182 5.52 0.77 -6.39
C LYS A 182 4.24 1.61 -6.48
N MET A 183 4.16 2.42 -7.52
CA MET A 183 2.91 3.03 -7.96
C MET A 183 2.41 2.30 -9.20
N THR A 184 1.10 2.04 -9.25
CA THR A 184 0.47 1.39 -10.40
C THR A 184 -0.10 2.46 -11.33
N MET A 185 0.27 2.45 -12.61
CA MET A 185 -0.41 3.21 -13.66
C MET A 185 -1.25 2.22 -14.49
N TYR A 186 -2.57 2.33 -14.41
CA TYR A 186 -3.46 1.37 -15.07
C TYR A 186 -3.43 1.53 -16.60
N PRO A 187 -3.66 0.45 -17.38
CA PRO A 187 -3.70 0.53 -18.84
C PRO A 187 -4.75 1.49 -19.39
N SER A 188 -5.79 1.81 -18.61
CA SER A 188 -6.85 2.78 -18.92
C SER A 188 -6.38 4.24 -18.91
N PHE A 189 -5.18 4.53 -18.41
CA PHE A 189 -4.62 5.88 -18.44
C PHE A 189 -4.42 6.35 -19.88
N ASN A 190 -4.66 7.64 -20.12
CA ASN A 190 -4.24 8.25 -21.37
C ASN A 190 -2.72 8.09 -21.54
N ARG A 191 -2.30 7.50 -22.67
CA ARG A 191 -0.89 7.11 -22.90
C ARG A 191 0.04 8.32 -22.89
N GLN A 192 -0.35 9.42 -23.54
CA GLN A 192 0.46 10.63 -23.57
C GLN A 192 0.61 11.24 -22.17
N ALA A 193 -0.49 11.34 -21.41
CA ALA A 193 -0.44 11.86 -20.03
C ALA A 193 0.42 10.97 -19.11
N ARG A 194 0.30 9.64 -19.22
CA ARG A 194 1.16 8.67 -18.52
C ARG A 194 2.62 8.92 -18.84
N ASP A 195 2.94 9.03 -20.12
CA ASP A 195 4.30 9.22 -20.62
C ASP A 195 4.91 10.55 -20.17
N MET A 196 4.11 11.62 -20.08
CA MET A 196 4.52 12.89 -19.48
C MET A 196 4.93 12.74 -18.01
N ILE A 197 4.14 12.02 -17.20
CA ILE A 197 4.47 11.77 -15.78
C ILE A 197 5.78 10.98 -15.68
N LEU A 198 5.91 9.91 -16.46
CA LEU A 198 7.10 9.06 -16.47
C LEU A 198 8.36 9.83 -16.90
N TYR A 199 8.24 10.66 -17.93
CA TYR A 199 9.33 11.51 -18.39
C TYR A 199 9.74 12.55 -17.34
N PHE A 200 8.77 13.22 -16.71
CA PHE A 200 9.03 14.17 -15.62
C PHE A 200 9.79 13.50 -14.47
N LEU A 201 9.32 12.34 -14.01
CA LEU A 201 9.99 11.57 -12.95
C LEU A 201 11.40 11.15 -13.36
N LYS A 202 11.59 10.65 -14.58
CA LYS A 202 12.91 10.26 -15.09
C LYS A 202 13.88 11.45 -15.19
N LYS A 203 13.39 12.61 -15.66
CA LYS A 203 14.21 13.82 -15.87
C LYS A 203 14.67 14.45 -14.56
N HIS A 204 13.80 14.50 -13.55
CA HIS A 204 14.06 15.23 -12.31
C HIS A 204 14.43 14.35 -11.11
N PHE A 205 13.98 13.09 -11.12
CA PHE A 205 14.09 12.16 -9.98
C PHE A 205 14.55 10.76 -10.41
N GLY A 206 15.27 10.66 -11.54
CA GLY A 206 15.78 9.38 -12.03
C GLY A 206 16.80 8.75 -11.08
N ASP A 207 16.74 7.43 -10.94
CA ASP A 207 17.71 6.66 -10.16
C ASP A 207 19.06 6.55 -10.92
N THR A 208 19.98 7.46 -10.62
CA THR A 208 21.32 7.51 -11.22
C THR A 208 22.27 6.45 -10.67
N GLU A 209 21.99 5.94 -9.47
CA GLU A 209 22.82 4.96 -8.77
C GLU A 209 22.35 3.52 -9.00
N LYS A 210 21.19 3.35 -9.65
CA LYS A 210 20.56 2.06 -9.94
C LYS A 210 20.34 1.25 -8.65
N LEU A 211 19.84 1.93 -7.62
CA LEU A 211 19.47 1.31 -6.35
C LEU A 211 18.37 0.27 -6.52
N VAL A 212 17.34 0.59 -7.31
CA VAL A 212 16.21 -0.30 -7.59
C VAL A 212 15.86 -0.19 -9.07
N THR A 213 15.98 -1.30 -9.81
CA THR A 213 15.76 -1.30 -11.26
C THR A 213 14.68 -2.29 -11.68
N PRO A 214 13.79 -1.95 -12.63
CA PRO A 214 12.75 -2.87 -13.05
C PRO A 214 13.35 -4.06 -13.83
N ILE A 215 12.87 -5.28 -13.54
CA ILE A 215 13.22 -6.49 -14.29
C ILE A 215 12.70 -6.38 -15.74
N ILE A 216 11.47 -5.88 -15.89
CA ILE A 216 10.86 -5.56 -17.19
C ILE A 216 10.57 -4.05 -17.19
N PRO A 217 11.41 -3.22 -17.85
CA PRO A 217 11.20 -1.78 -17.88
C PRO A 217 9.95 -1.41 -18.67
N LEU A 218 9.25 -0.39 -18.20
CA LEU A 218 8.11 0.17 -18.93
C LEU A 218 8.60 1.00 -20.12
N HIS A 219 7.93 0.85 -21.26
CA HIS A 219 8.22 1.58 -22.48
C HIS A 219 7.40 2.88 -22.57
N ILE A 220 8.09 4.01 -22.72
CA ILE A 220 7.47 5.31 -23.03
C ILE A 220 7.20 5.32 -24.54
N GLU A 221 5.92 5.44 -24.92
CA GLU A 221 5.48 5.34 -26.33
C GLU A 221 5.60 6.69 -27.05
N THR A 222 5.41 7.79 -26.32
CA THR A 222 5.49 9.16 -26.83
C THR A 222 6.94 9.54 -27.15
N PRO A 223 7.24 10.11 -28.32
CA PRO A 223 8.61 10.50 -28.68
C PRO A 223 9.24 11.47 -27.67
N GLU A 224 10.50 11.22 -27.30
CA GLU A 224 11.17 12.05 -26.28
C GLU A 224 11.29 13.52 -26.68
N GLU A 225 11.44 13.82 -27.98
CA GLU A 225 11.50 15.20 -28.46
C GLU A 225 10.19 15.97 -28.26
N GLU A 226 9.04 15.30 -28.27
CA GLU A 226 7.75 15.92 -27.93
C GLU A 226 7.67 16.18 -26.42
N LEU A 227 8.12 15.21 -25.61
CA LEU A 227 8.11 15.33 -24.15
C LEU A 227 9.09 16.40 -23.64
N ARG A 228 10.18 16.66 -24.36
CA ARG A 228 11.16 17.72 -24.05
C ARG A 228 10.61 19.14 -24.23
N GLN A 229 9.61 19.31 -25.09
CA GLN A 229 9.03 20.62 -25.42
C GLN A 229 7.94 21.07 -24.45
N LEU A 230 7.48 20.17 -23.57
CA LEU A 230 6.49 20.41 -22.52
C LEU A 230 7.16 20.91 -21.23
#